data_AF-A0AA45WS08-F1
#
_entry.id   AF-A0AA45WS08-F1
#
_cell.length_a   1.000
_cell.length_b   1.000
_cell.length_c   1.000
_cell.angle_alpha   90.00
_cell.angle_beta   90.00
_cell.angle_gamma   90.00
#
_symmetry.space_group_name_H-M   'P 1'
#
loop_
_entity.id
_entity.type
_entity.pdbx_description
1 polymer ?
#
loop_
_entity_poly.entity_id
_entity_poly.type
_entity_poly.pdbx_seq_one_letter_code
_entity_poly.pdbx_strand_id
1 'polypeptide(L)' 'MYYGRTFDELSMVPLSQWTMEELTYHHFVMSQLSPLMNVQGTSLHHDLIGEIEQRGGLAAIQPEDPHA' A
#
# COMPACT_ATOMS: atom_id res chain seq x y z
N MET A 1 5.61 14.07 -3.31
CA MET A 1 5.82 13.32 -4.57
C MET A 1 6.33 11.95 -4.18
N TYR A 2 5.78 10.87 -4.74
CA TYR A 2 6.22 9.52 -4.43
C TYR A 2 7.55 9.22 -5.15
N TYR A 3 8.53 8.67 -4.42
CA TYR A 3 9.87 8.34 -4.92
C TYR A 3 10.22 6.85 -4.74
N GLY A 4 9.24 6.01 -4.37
CA GLY A 4 9.44 4.57 -4.20
C GLY A 4 9.41 3.81 -5.53
N ARG A 5 9.57 2.47 -5.45
CA ARG A 5 9.52 1.58 -6.63
C ARG A 5 8.16 1.67 -7.31
N THR A 6 8.15 1.54 -8.62
CA THR A 6 6.90 1.46 -9.39
C THR A 6 6.20 0.13 -9.16
N PHE A 7 4.91 0.06 -9.47
CA PHE A 7 4.15 -1.19 -9.37
C PHE A 7 4.74 -2.32 -10.22
N ASP A 8 5.29 -2.01 -11.40
CA ASP A 8 5.91 -3.01 -12.28
C ASP A 8 7.13 -3.66 -11.61
N GLU A 9 8.02 -2.84 -11.04
CA GLU A 9 9.19 -3.30 -10.28
C GLU A 9 8.80 -4.12 -9.03
N LEU A 10 7.63 -3.83 -8.47
CA LEU A 10 7.09 -4.49 -7.29
C LEU A 10 6.26 -5.74 -7.59
N SER A 11 5.83 -5.95 -8.84
CA SER A 11 4.86 -6.97 -9.22
C SER A 11 5.29 -8.41 -8.89
N MET A 12 6.60 -8.66 -8.86
CA MET A 12 7.21 -9.95 -8.52
C MET A 12 7.82 -9.98 -7.11
N VAL A 13 7.66 -8.90 -6.35
CA VAL A 13 8.18 -8.76 -4.99
C VAL A 13 7.06 -9.08 -3.99
N PRO A 14 7.28 -9.98 -3.01
CA PRO A 14 6.29 -10.25 -1.97
C PRO A 14 5.88 -8.98 -1.22
N LEU A 15 4.59 -8.80 -0.93
CA LEU A 15 4.06 -7.63 -0.20
C LEU A 15 4.77 -7.38 1.15
N SER A 16 5.21 -8.45 1.82
CA SER A 16 5.99 -8.39 3.06
C SER A 16 7.34 -7.65 2.92
N GLN A 17 7.83 -7.47 1.70
CA GLN A 17 9.08 -6.74 1.39
C GLN A 17 8.84 -5.34 0.83
N TRP A 18 7.58 -4.91 0.71
CA TRP A 18 7.25 -3.55 0.33
C TRP A 18 7.41 -2.65 1.56
N THR A 19 7.82 -1.39 1.36
CA THR A 19 7.85 -0.42 2.46
C THR A 19 6.45 0.07 2.77
N MET A 20 6.26 0.64 3.97
CA MET A 20 4.96 1.20 4.36
C MET A 20 4.52 2.37 3.45
N GLU A 21 5.48 3.14 2.94
CA GLU A 21 5.25 4.20 1.96
C GLU A 21 4.78 3.63 0.61
N GLU A 22 5.42 2.56 0.12
CA GLU A 22 5.04 1.87 -1.12
C GLU A 22 3.63 1.28 -1.01
N LEU A 23 3.34 0.58 0.10
CA LEU A 23 2.01 0.03 0.38
C LEU A 23 0.95 1.13 0.38
N THR A 24 1.18 2.22 1.10
CA THR A 24 0.16 3.29 1.22
C THR A 24 -0.03 4.07 -0.06
N TYR A 25 1.05 4.36 -0.80
CA TYR A 25 0.92 5.01 -2.10
C TYR A 25 0.11 4.16 -3.07
N HIS A 26 0.42 2.87 -3.20
CA HIS A 26 -0.30 2.00 -4.12
C HIS A 26 -1.72 1.70 -3.64
N HIS A 27 -1.96 1.58 -2.32
CA HIS A 27 -3.31 1.54 -1.76
C HIS A 27 -4.14 2.75 -2.23
N PHE A 28 -3.59 3.95 -2.11
CA PHE A 28 -4.28 5.19 -2.51
C PHE A 28 -4.61 5.24 -4.00
N VAL A 29 -3.67 4.81 -4.85
CA VAL A 29 -3.89 4.73 -6.30
C VAL A 29 -4.97 3.68 -6.63
N MET A 30 -4.87 2.49 -6.07
CA MET A 30 -5.83 1.40 -6.30
C MET A 30 -7.24 1.74 -5.79
N SER A 31 -7.36 2.41 -4.64
CA SER A 31 -8.64 2.87 -4.10
C SER A 31 -9.37 3.83 -5.05
N GLN A 32 -8.65 4.68 -5.78
CA GLN A 32 -9.25 5.58 -6.79
C GLN A 32 -9.67 4.85 -8.07
N LEU A 33 -8.99 3.76 -8.41
CA LEU A 33 -9.23 2.99 -9.62
C LEU A 33 -10.11 1.75 -9.38
N SER A 34 -10.54 1.49 -8.14
CA SER A 34 -11.26 0.29 -7.73
C SER A 34 -12.45 -0.10 -8.62
N PRO A 35 -13.31 0.83 -9.08
CA PRO A 35 -14.42 0.50 -9.98
C PRO A 35 -13.99 -0.04 -11.35
N LEU A 36 -12.75 0.23 -11.77
CA LEU A 36 -12.20 -0.13 -13.07
C LEU A 36 -11.28 -1.36 -13.00
N MET A 37 -10.98 -1.86 -11.81
CA MET A 37 -10.10 -3.01 -11.62
C MET A 37 -10.80 -4.31 -12.01
N ASN A 38 -10.04 -5.24 -12.57
CA ASN A 38 -10.47 -6.62 -12.74
C ASN A 38 -10.29 -7.42 -11.43
N VAL A 39 -10.72 -8.69 -11.44
CA VAL A 39 -10.63 -9.57 -10.27
C VAL A 39 -9.19 -9.68 -9.72
N GLN A 40 -8.18 -9.74 -10.58
CA GLN A 40 -6.77 -9.84 -10.14
C GLN A 40 -6.34 -8.57 -9.40
N GLY A 41 -6.66 -7.39 -9.95
CA GLY A 41 -6.36 -6.11 -9.31
C GLY A 41 -7.08 -5.94 -7.97
N THR A 42 -8.37 -6.34 -7.90
CA THR A 42 -9.13 -6.32 -6.65
C THR A 42 -8.56 -7.28 -5.60
N SER A 43 -8.18 -8.50 -5.99
CA SER A 43 -7.55 -9.46 -5.06
C SER A 43 -6.24 -8.90 -4.51
N LEU A 44 -5.38 -8.35 -5.36
CA LEU A 44 -4.13 -7.74 -4.92
C LEU A 44 -4.37 -6.54 -3.98
N HIS A 45 -5.38 -5.72 -4.26
CA HIS A 45 -5.73 -4.60 -3.40
C HIS A 45 -6.15 -5.06 -2.00
N HIS A 46 -6.91 -6.16 -1.90
CA HIS A 46 -7.25 -6.77 -0.61
C HIS A 46 -6.01 -7.30 0.13
N ASP A 47 -5.11 -8.01 -0.56
CA ASP A 47 -3.88 -8.52 0.06
C ASP A 47 -3.00 -7.37 0.57
N LEU A 48 -2.92 -6.28 -0.20
CA LEU A 48 -2.20 -5.06 0.15
C LEU A 48 -2.82 -4.38 1.38
N ILE A 49 -4.15 -4.30 1.47
CA ILE A 49 -4.85 -3.79 2.66
C ILE A 49 -4.52 -4.66 3.88
N GLY A 50 -4.56 -5.98 3.72
CA GLY A 50 -4.22 -6.91 4.80
C GLY A 50 -2.79 -6.72 5.32
N GLU A 51 -1.82 -6.51 4.42
CA GLU A 51 -0.44 -6.22 4.79
C GLU A 51 -0.32 -4.89 5.56
N ILE A 52 -1.04 -3.84 5.14
CA ILE A 52 -1.09 -2.55 5.85
C ILE A 52 -1.67 -2.72 7.26
N GLU A 53 -2.78 -3.44 7.39
CA GLU A 53 -3.45 -3.69 8.68
C GLU A 53 -2.55 -4.49 9.63
N GLN A 54 -1.87 -5.52 9.13
CA GLN A 54 -0.91 -6.32 9.90
C GLN A 54 0.26 -5.48 10.45
N ARG A 55 0.62 -4.39 9.77
CA ARG A 55 1.70 -3.47 10.16
C ARG A 55 1.26 -2.30 11.04
N GLY A 56 0.03 -2.34 11.56
CA GLY A 56 -0.50 -1.28 12.44
C GLY A 56 -1.37 -0.24 11.71
N GLY A 57 -1.74 -0.50 10.46
CA GLY A 57 -2.66 0.34 9.70
C GLY A 57 -2.06 1.66 9.21
N LEU A 58 -2.88 2.49 8.56
CA LEU A 58 -2.44 3.78 8.01
C LEU A 58 -1.95 4.78 9.07
N ALA A 59 -2.32 4.58 10.34
CA ALA A 59 -1.85 5.39 11.46
C ALA A 59 -0.34 5.23 11.72
N ALA A 60 0.26 4.09 11.35
CA ALA A 60 1.68 3.82 11.54
C ALA A 60 2.60 4.71 10.67
N ILE A 61 2.04 5.56 9.80
CA ILE A 61 2.78 6.49 8.93
C ILE A 61 2.87 7.88 9.53
N GLN A 62 2.08 8.18 10.57
CA GLN A 62 2.28 9.43 11.29
C GLN A 62 3.55 9.30 12.14
N PRO A 63 4.52 10.23 11.99
CA PRO A 63 5.53 10.38 13.02
C PRO A 63 4.80 10.74 14.32
N GLU A 64 5.06 9.96 15.36
CA GLU A 64 4.66 10.27 16.73
C GLU A 64 4.95 11.75 17.04
N ASP A 65 3.90 12.49 17.38
CA ASP A 65 3.98 13.90 17.74
C ASP A 65 4.88 14.03 18.99
N PRO A 66 6.04 14.68 18.92
CA PRO A 66 6.94 14.82 20.06
C PRO A 66 6.44 15.83 21.12
N HIS A 67 5.20 16.33 21.01
CA HIS A 67 4.62 17.34 21.89
C HIS A 67 3.28 16.95 22.55
N ALA A 68 2.95 15.66 22.66
CA ALA A 68 1.81 15.18 23.46
C ALA A 68 2.11 15.10 24.97
#